data_AF-A0A2R6JU89-F1
#
_entry.id   AF-A0A2R6JU89-F1
#
_cell.length_a   1.000
_cell.length_b   1.000
_cell.length_c   1.000
_cell.angle_alpha   90.00
_cell.angle_beta   90.00
_cell.angle_gamma   90.00
#
_symmetry.space_group_name_H-M   'P 1'
#
loop_
_entity.id
_entity.type
_entity.pdbx_description
1 polymer ?
#
loop_
_entity_poly.entity_id
_entity_poly.type
_entity_poly.pdbx_seq_one_letter_code
_entity_poly.pdbx_strand_id
1 'polypeptide(L)'
;MTIADRAEREVVEFHEFIEDWLAGRIPDDDGTYDRARSALADDFEITSPSGETRSSAAILGDMEAAHGSAGDDFSIRVADLDSRFAFGDEAACLVTYEEHQRPTPGAAWTERYSTAVFRAADDAPNGVEWIHLHETWLPDGAPGGE
;
A
#
# COMPACT_ATOMS: atom_id res chain seq x y z
N MET A 1 -1.18 15.35 15.70
CA MET A 1 -0.39 14.51 14.81
C MET A 1 -0.13 15.31 13.57
N THR A 2 1.12 15.29 13.10
CA THR A 2 1.50 15.90 11.82
C THR A 2 0.89 15.09 10.66
N ILE A 3 0.95 15.62 9.44
CA ILE A 3 0.60 14.81 8.26
C ILE A 3 1.58 13.65 8.04
N ALA A 4 2.86 13.84 8.40
CA ALA A 4 3.88 12.79 8.35
C ALA A 4 3.51 11.61 9.26
N ASP A 5 3.18 11.88 10.53
CA ASP A 5 2.77 10.83 11.48
C ASP A 5 1.53 10.05 10.97
N ARG A 6 0.59 10.75 10.31
CA ARG A 6 -0.62 10.14 9.74
C ARG A 6 -0.30 9.27 8.53
N ALA A 7 0.54 9.76 7.63
CA ALA A 7 0.97 9.04 6.44
C ALA A 7 1.77 7.78 6.79
N GLU A 8 2.71 7.85 7.74
CA GLU A 8 3.46 6.68 8.19
C GLU A 8 2.54 5.61 8.80
N ARG A 9 1.61 6.02 9.66
CA ARG A 9 0.62 5.10 10.22
C ARG A 9 -0.26 4.48 9.15
N GLU A 10 -0.69 5.29 8.17
CA GLU A 10 -1.49 4.79 7.05
C GLU A 10 -0.73 3.78 6.18
N VAL A 11 0.56 4.00 5.91
CA VAL A 11 1.38 3.00 5.19
C VAL A 11 1.35 1.67 5.93
N VAL A 12 1.61 1.65 7.24
CA VAL A 12 1.66 0.40 8.01
C VAL A 12 0.29 -0.28 8.04
N GLU A 13 -0.75 0.44 8.49
CA GLU A 13 -2.08 -0.14 8.67
C GLU A 13 -2.74 -0.55 7.34
N PHE A 14 -2.46 0.16 6.25
CA PHE A 14 -2.99 -0.22 4.94
C PHE A 14 -2.35 -1.51 4.41
N HIS A 15 -1.04 -1.71 4.63
CA HIS A 15 -0.39 -2.98 4.24
C HIS A 15 -0.81 -4.15 5.13
N GLU A 16 -1.05 -3.91 6.42
CA GLU A 16 -1.67 -4.93 7.30
C GLU A 16 -3.07 -5.32 6.79
N PHE A 17 -3.88 -4.35 6.38
CA PHE A 17 -5.17 -4.61 5.74
C PHE A 17 -5.03 -5.42 4.45
N ILE A 18 -4.10 -5.04 3.56
CA ILE A 18 -3.85 -5.77 2.30
C ILE A 18 -3.42 -7.21 2.60
N GLU A 19 -2.53 -7.41 3.57
CA GLU A 19 -2.08 -8.73 4.00
C GLU A 19 -3.26 -9.60 4.44
N ASP A 20 -4.07 -9.10 5.39
CA ASP A 20 -5.22 -9.82 5.92
C ASP A 20 -6.29 -10.08 4.84
N TRP A 21 -6.52 -9.13 3.95
CA TRP A 21 -7.47 -9.24 2.84
C TRP A 21 -7.05 -10.34 1.84
N LEU A 22 -5.81 -10.28 1.36
CA LEU A 22 -5.27 -11.26 0.41
C LEU A 22 -5.10 -12.66 1.04
N ALA A 23 -4.83 -12.70 2.34
CA ALA A 23 -4.77 -13.95 3.11
C ALA A 23 -6.17 -14.52 3.46
N GLY A 24 -7.24 -13.75 3.25
CA GLY A 24 -8.60 -14.14 3.60
C GLY A 24 -8.85 -14.23 5.12
N ARG A 25 -8.05 -13.51 5.92
CA ARG A 25 -8.14 -13.48 7.39
C ARG A 25 -9.25 -12.56 7.90
N ILE A 26 -9.70 -11.63 7.05
CA ILE A 26 -10.83 -10.73 7.30
C ILE A 26 -12.00 -11.04 6.36
N PRO A 27 -13.25 -10.69 6.74
CA PRO A 27 -14.43 -10.98 5.93
C PRO A 27 -14.40 -10.33 4.54
N ASP A 28 -14.90 -11.06 3.53
CA ASP A 28 -15.19 -10.55 2.18
C ASP A 28 -16.56 -9.86 2.18
N ASP A 29 -16.62 -8.63 2.68
CA ASP A 29 -17.81 -7.80 2.65
C ASP A 29 -17.50 -6.32 2.39
N ASP A 30 -18.51 -5.60 1.93
CA ASP A 30 -18.40 -4.18 1.57
C ASP A 30 -17.91 -3.31 2.72
N GLY A 31 -18.36 -3.57 3.95
CA GLY A 31 -17.98 -2.75 5.10
C GLY A 31 -16.51 -2.89 5.46
N THR A 32 -15.96 -4.09 5.27
CA THR A 32 -14.53 -4.36 5.44
C THR A 32 -13.73 -3.74 4.31
N TYR A 33 -14.17 -3.91 3.07
CA TYR A 33 -13.46 -3.42 1.89
C TYR A 33 -13.54 -1.88 1.72
N ASP A 34 -14.54 -1.22 2.32
CA ASP A 34 -14.66 0.24 2.35
C ASP A 34 -13.44 0.93 2.98
N ARG A 35 -12.67 0.23 3.84
CA ARG A 35 -11.37 0.70 4.35
C ARG A 35 -10.41 1.04 3.22
N ALA A 36 -10.38 0.24 2.16
CA ALA A 36 -9.54 0.48 1.00
C ALA A 36 -10.10 1.54 0.08
N ARG A 37 -11.40 1.47 -0.21
CA ARG A 37 -12.09 2.46 -1.05
C ARG A 37 -11.91 3.88 -0.49
N SER A 38 -11.90 4.02 0.83
CA SER A 38 -11.76 5.31 1.52
C SER A 38 -10.32 5.79 1.68
N ALA A 39 -9.32 4.92 1.42
CA ALA A 39 -7.90 5.26 1.56
C ALA A 39 -7.31 5.84 0.27
N LEU A 40 -7.76 5.36 -0.90
CA LEU A 40 -7.28 5.84 -2.19
C LEU A 40 -8.12 7.01 -2.68
N ALA A 41 -7.47 8.10 -3.07
CA ALA A 41 -8.16 9.21 -3.72
C ALA A 41 -8.79 8.77 -5.06
N ASP A 42 -9.84 9.48 -5.49
CA ASP A 42 -10.44 9.27 -6.82
C ASP A 42 -9.43 9.45 -7.95
N ASP A 43 -8.50 10.38 -7.76
CA ASP A 43 -7.40 10.71 -8.68
C ASP A 43 -6.10 9.94 -8.39
N PHE A 44 -6.15 8.89 -7.56
CA PHE A 44 -4.99 8.05 -7.28
C PHE A 44 -4.49 7.30 -8.52
N GLU A 45 -3.17 7.24 -8.65
CA GLU A 45 -2.46 6.41 -9.62
C GLU A 45 -1.29 5.67 -8.97
N ILE A 46 -1.11 4.40 -9.37
CA ILE A 46 0.05 3.59 -9.00
C ILE A 46 0.86 3.23 -10.25
N THR A 47 2.18 3.38 -10.20
CA THR A 47 3.11 2.78 -11.16
C THR A 47 3.82 1.60 -10.51
N SER A 48 3.52 0.41 -10.99
CA SER A 48 4.09 -0.84 -10.46
C SER A 48 5.56 -1.02 -10.88
N PRO A 49 6.30 -1.99 -10.29
CA PRO A 49 7.67 -2.28 -10.69
C PRO A 49 7.84 -2.71 -12.14
N SER A 50 6.75 -3.15 -12.80
CA SER A 50 6.74 -3.49 -14.23
C SER A 50 6.74 -2.25 -15.16
N GLY A 51 6.54 -1.06 -14.60
CA GLY A 51 6.32 0.18 -15.34
C GLY A 51 4.88 0.39 -15.81
N GLU A 52 3.97 -0.54 -15.52
CA GLU A 52 2.54 -0.34 -15.76
C GLU A 52 1.95 0.64 -14.74
N THR A 53 1.22 1.65 -15.24
CA THR A 53 0.44 2.58 -14.43
C THR A 53 -1.04 2.16 -14.40
N ARG A 54 -1.64 2.12 -13.21
CA ARG A 54 -3.06 1.82 -12.98
C ARG A 54 -3.73 2.93 -12.17
N SER A 55 -5.03 3.12 -12.43
CA SER A 55 -5.86 4.06 -11.68
C SER A 55 -6.41 3.46 -10.39
N SER A 56 -6.91 4.32 -9.50
CA SER A 56 -7.66 3.95 -8.29
C SER A 56 -8.73 2.89 -8.54
N ALA A 57 -9.61 3.12 -9.53
CA ALA A 57 -10.69 2.18 -9.85
C ALA A 57 -10.17 0.81 -10.32
N ALA A 58 -9.07 0.77 -11.07
CA ALA A 58 -8.48 -0.47 -11.55
C ALA A 58 -7.85 -1.27 -10.41
N ILE A 59 -7.02 -0.62 -9.57
CA ILE A 59 -6.34 -1.32 -8.47
C ILE A 59 -7.32 -1.77 -7.38
N LEU A 60 -8.38 -0.98 -7.10
CA LEU A 60 -9.44 -1.40 -6.19
C LEU A 60 -10.16 -2.62 -6.76
N GLY A 61 -10.61 -2.59 -8.02
CA GLY A 61 -11.27 -3.74 -8.63
C GLY A 61 -10.41 -5.02 -8.60
N ASP A 62 -9.11 -4.90 -8.88
CA ASP A 62 -8.17 -6.02 -8.79
C ASP A 62 -8.04 -6.55 -7.35
N MET A 63 -7.92 -5.66 -6.36
CA MET A 63 -7.79 -6.05 -4.96
C MET A 63 -9.06 -6.68 -4.41
N GLU A 64 -10.24 -6.15 -4.75
CA GLU A 64 -11.53 -6.72 -4.36
C GLU A 64 -11.66 -8.16 -4.87
N ALA A 65 -11.30 -8.40 -6.14
CA ALA A 65 -11.31 -9.73 -6.74
C ALA A 65 -10.25 -10.70 -6.16
N ALA A 66 -9.24 -10.18 -5.48
CA ALA A 66 -8.10 -10.96 -4.96
C ALA A 66 -8.28 -11.43 -3.50
N HIS A 67 -9.43 -11.21 -2.88
CA HIS A 67 -9.70 -11.69 -1.51
C HIS A 67 -9.35 -13.18 -1.34
N GLY A 68 -8.58 -13.50 -0.31
CA GLY A 68 -8.19 -14.88 0.02
C GLY A 68 -7.34 -15.61 -1.03
N SER A 69 -6.92 -14.92 -2.10
CA SER A 69 -6.20 -15.55 -3.22
C SER A 69 -4.76 -15.95 -2.88
N ALA A 70 -4.16 -15.33 -1.86
CA ALA A 70 -2.77 -15.57 -1.48
C ALA A 70 -2.59 -16.70 -0.44
N GLY A 71 -3.66 -17.09 0.25
CA GLY A 71 -3.63 -18.08 1.34
C GLY A 71 -3.23 -17.49 2.70
N ASP A 72 -3.53 -18.22 3.77
CA ASP A 72 -3.40 -17.76 5.15
C ASP A 72 -1.97 -17.45 5.60
N ASP A 73 -0.98 -18.11 4.98
CA ASP A 73 0.44 -17.90 5.24
C ASP A 73 1.05 -16.66 4.55
N PHE A 74 0.30 -15.96 3.71
CA PHE A 74 0.79 -14.75 3.03
C PHE A 74 1.21 -13.69 4.03
N SER A 75 2.35 -13.04 3.77
CA SER A 75 2.92 -12.01 4.65
C SER A 75 3.40 -10.80 3.85
N ILE A 76 3.16 -9.60 4.38
CA ILE A 76 3.67 -8.31 3.96
C ILE A 76 4.42 -7.68 5.13
N ARG A 77 5.57 -7.07 4.85
CA ARG A 77 6.33 -6.29 5.83
C ARG A 77 6.70 -4.95 5.25
N VAL A 78 6.37 -3.89 5.99
CA VAL A 78 6.91 -2.55 5.75
C VAL A 78 8.25 -2.41 6.48
N ALA A 79 9.28 -1.96 5.77
CA ALA A 79 10.61 -1.69 6.30
C ALA A 79 11.10 -0.32 5.82
N ASP A 80 12.12 0.23 6.51
CA ASP A 80 12.78 1.49 6.15
C ASP A 80 11.83 2.66 5.77
N LEU A 81 10.71 2.75 6.50
CA LEU A 81 9.72 3.79 6.36
C LEU A 81 10.25 5.14 6.85
N ASP A 82 10.17 6.15 5.99
CA ASP A 82 10.64 7.51 6.26
C ASP A 82 9.74 8.57 5.62
N SER A 83 9.27 9.53 6.42
CA SER A 83 8.63 10.75 5.92
C SER A 83 9.68 11.73 5.38
N ARG A 84 9.79 11.80 4.05
CA ARG A 84 10.83 12.60 3.38
C ARG A 84 10.55 14.10 3.42
N PHE A 85 9.30 14.48 3.17
CA PHE A 85 8.93 15.89 3.06
C PHE A 85 7.44 16.12 3.26
N ALA A 86 7.08 17.21 3.94
CA ALA A 86 5.71 17.72 4.04
C ALA A 86 5.59 19.03 3.25
N PHE A 87 4.50 19.20 2.52
CA PHE A 87 4.26 20.33 1.62
C PHE A 87 2.97 21.06 1.98
N GLY A 88 2.86 22.32 1.55
CA GLY A 88 1.61 23.09 1.61
C GLY A 88 1.07 23.27 3.03
N ASP A 89 1.93 23.66 3.98
CA ASP A 89 1.57 23.85 5.39
C ASP A 89 0.92 22.59 6.02
N GLU A 90 1.57 21.43 5.81
CA GLU A 90 1.11 20.10 6.26
C GLU A 90 -0.16 19.57 5.56
N ALA A 91 -0.46 20.07 4.35
CA ALA A 91 -1.56 19.55 3.53
C ALA A 91 -1.19 18.29 2.72
N ALA A 92 0.10 18.06 2.45
CA ALA A 92 0.58 16.86 1.74
C ALA A 92 1.89 16.33 2.33
N CYS A 93 2.18 15.05 2.11
CA CYS A 93 3.42 14.41 2.54
C CYS A 93 3.92 13.39 1.50
N LEU A 94 5.23 13.35 1.29
CA LEU A 94 5.90 12.28 0.56
C LEU A 94 6.60 11.37 1.56
N VAL A 95 6.32 10.07 1.46
CA VAL A 95 6.95 9.02 2.26
C VAL A 95 7.63 8.02 1.33
N THR A 96 8.66 7.37 1.85
CA THR A 96 9.31 6.25 1.19
C THR A 96 9.40 5.08 2.14
N TYR A 97 9.30 3.87 1.61
CA TYR A 97 9.41 2.64 2.39
C TYR A 97 9.79 1.48 1.49
N GLU A 98 10.23 0.40 2.10
CA GLU A 98 10.34 -0.89 1.45
C GLU A 98 9.13 -1.76 1.81
N GLU A 99 8.59 -2.45 0.82
CA GLU A 99 7.59 -3.47 1.02
C GLU A 99 8.19 -4.83 0.66
N HIS A 100 8.20 -5.74 1.64
CA HIS A 100 8.65 -7.10 1.46
C HIS A 100 7.42 -8.01 1.51
N GLN A 101 7.21 -8.81 0.48
CA GLN A 101 6.10 -9.76 0.41
C GLN A 101 6.61 -11.20 0.35
N ARG A 102 5.89 -12.12 0.98
CA ARG A 102 6.17 -13.56 0.90
C ARG A 102 4.88 -14.37 0.77
N PRO A 103 4.76 -15.21 -0.29
CA PRO A 103 3.54 -16.00 -0.52
C PRO A 103 3.32 -17.10 0.51
N THR A 104 4.36 -17.83 0.90
CA THR A 104 4.27 -18.97 1.84
C THR A 104 5.53 -19.09 2.69
N PRO A 105 5.50 -19.83 3.82
CA PRO A 105 6.67 -20.00 4.66
C PRO A 105 7.76 -20.75 3.89
N GLY A 106 8.98 -20.23 3.91
CA GLY A 106 10.12 -20.80 3.18
C GLY A 106 10.24 -20.37 1.71
N ALA A 107 9.26 -19.64 1.16
CA ALA A 107 9.44 -18.93 -0.12
C ALA A 107 10.41 -17.75 0.06
N ALA A 108 11.09 -17.38 -1.03
CA ALA A 108 11.87 -16.15 -1.07
C ALA A 108 10.95 -14.93 -0.91
N TRP A 109 11.46 -13.89 -0.26
CA TRP A 109 10.79 -12.60 -0.25
C TRP A 109 10.95 -11.94 -1.61
N THR A 110 9.90 -11.27 -2.07
CA THR A 110 10.02 -10.23 -3.09
C THR A 110 10.03 -8.88 -2.40
N GLU A 111 10.90 -7.98 -2.84
CA GLU A 111 11.16 -6.74 -2.15
C GLU A 111 11.13 -5.57 -3.14
N ARG A 112 10.34 -4.55 -2.81
CA ARG A 112 10.19 -3.36 -3.63
C ARG A 112 10.38 -2.11 -2.79
N TYR A 113 10.92 -1.08 -3.42
CA TYR A 113 11.00 0.26 -2.88
C TYR A 113 9.82 1.08 -3.39
N SER A 114 9.18 1.79 -2.48
CA SER A 114 7.97 2.56 -2.73
C SER A 114 8.19 4.03 -2.42
N THR A 115 7.74 4.90 -3.32
CA THR A 115 7.58 6.34 -3.08
C THR A 115 6.10 6.66 -3.16
N ALA A 116 5.52 7.10 -2.05
CA ALA A 116 4.10 7.40 -1.94
C ALA A 116 3.89 8.87 -1.60
N VAL A 117 2.82 9.44 -2.16
CA VAL A 117 2.37 10.79 -1.83
C VAL A 117 0.97 10.70 -1.22
N PHE A 118 0.81 11.43 -0.12
CA PHE A 118 -0.41 11.56 0.65
C PHE A 118 -0.88 13.00 0.68
N ARG A 119 -2.19 13.21 0.80
CA ARG A 119 -2.78 14.49 1.18
C ARG A 119 -3.70 14.33 2.39
N ALA A 120 -3.92 15.42 3.12
CA ALA A 120 -4.87 15.44 4.23
C ALA A 120 -6.30 15.22 3.71
N ALA A 121 -7.02 14.30 4.35
CA ALA A 121 -8.42 14.01 4.08
C ALA A 121 -9.05 13.51 5.37
N ASP A 122 -9.75 14.37 6.10
CA ASP A 122 -10.17 14.09 7.49
C ASP A 122 -11.17 12.92 7.60
N ASP A 123 -11.93 12.64 6.54
CA ASP A 123 -12.88 11.52 6.47
C ASP A 123 -12.22 10.21 6.01
N ALA A 124 -10.97 10.25 5.54
CA ALA A 124 -10.22 9.07 5.13
C ALA A 124 -9.63 8.35 6.35
N PRO A 125 -9.30 7.05 6.25
CA PRO A 125 -8.55 6.34 7.27
C PRO A 125 -7.30 7.11 7.65
N ASN A 126 -7.05 7.19 8.96
CA ASN A 126 -5.93 7.95 9.51
C ASN A 126 -5.88 9.45 9.16
N GLY A 127 -6.93 10.00 8.57
CA GLY A 127 -7.04 11.41 8.20
C GLY A 127 -6.18 11.81 7.00
N VAL A 128 -5.79 10.84 6.16
CA VAL A 128 -5.00 11.03 4.94
C VAL A 128 -5.48 10.06 3.86
N GLU A 129 -5.32 10.46 2.60
CA GLU A 129 -5.57 9.60 1.45
C GLU A 129 -4.33 9.52 0.56
N TRP A 130 -4.17 8.38 -0.10
CA TRP A 130 -3.12 8.12 -1.07
C TRP A 130 -3.47 8.84 -2.39
N ILE A 131 -2.52 9.60 -2.95
CA ILE A 131 -2.71 10.27 -4.25
C ILE A 131 -1.79 9.74 -5.33
N HIS A 132 -0.63 9.17 -4.97
CA HIS A 132 0.27 8.56 -5.92
C HIS A 132 1.14 7.52 -5.24
N LEU A 133 1.47 6.45 -5.98
CA LEU A 133 2.44 5.45 -5.57
C LEU A 133 3.31 5.06 -6.77
N HIS A 134 4.62 5.01 -6.56
CA HIS A 134 5.57 4.45 -7.52
C HIS A 134 6.41 3.40 -6.83
N GLU A 135 6.49 2.23 -7.44
CA GLU A 135 7.26 1.10 -6.95
C GLU A 135 8.36 0.70 -7.92
N THR A 136 9.50 0.29 -7.38
CA THR A 136 10.59 -0.34 -8.13
C THR A 136 11.06 -1.58 -7.38
N TRP A 137 11.48 -2.63 -8.08
CA TRP A 137 12.15 -3.75 -7.42
C TRP A 137 13.44 -3.29 -6.74
N LEU A 138 13.71 -3.82 -5.54
CA LEU A 138 15.05 -3.76 -4.97
C LEU A 138 15.99 -4.68 -5.78
N PRO A 139 17.31 -4.44 -5.76
CA PRO A 139 18.27 -5.15 -6.60
C PRO A 139 18.15 -6.68 -6.59
N ASP A 140 17.91 -7.29 -5.43
CA ASP A 140 17.74 -8.75 -5.28
C ASP A 140 16.28 -9.14 -4.95
N GLY A 141 15.35 -8.19 -5.05
CA GLY A 141 13.95 -8.33 -4.61
C GLY A 141 12.96 -8.72 -5.71
N ALA A 142 13.40 -8.76 -6.97
CA ALA A 142 12.53 -9.10 -8.10
C ALA A 142 12.15 -10.60 -8.10
N PRO A 143 10.88 -10.95 -8.43
CA PRO A 143 10.48 -12.34 -8.56
C PRO A 143 11.30 -13.03 -9.65
N GLY A 144 12.02 -14.09 -9.27
CA GLY A 144 12.86 -14.88 -10.17
C GLY A 144 14.35 -14.52 -10.17
N GLY A 145 14.75 -13.45 -9.48
CA GLY A 145 16.15 -12.98 -9.38
C GLY A 145 16.69 -12.49 -10.72
N GLU A 146 16.94 -11.19 -10.85
CA GLU A 146 17.67 -10.62 -12.00
C GLU A 146 19.11 -10.28 -11.63
#